data_AF-A0A497GMT8-F1
#
_entry.id   AF-A0A497GMT8-F1
#
_cell.length_a   1.000
_cell.length_b   1.000
_cell.length_c   1.000
_cell.angle_alpha   90.00
_cell.angle_beta   90.00
_cell.angle_gamma   90.00
#
_symmetry.space_group_name_H-M   'P 1'
#
loop_
_entity.id
_entity.type
_entity.pdbx_description
1 polymer ?
#
loop_
_entity_poly.entity_id
_entity_poly.type
_entity_poly.pdbx_seq_one_letter_code
_entity_poly.pdbx_strand_id
1 'polypeptide(L)'
;MVLQVDYVKLTKMLIVLVVTYSAFLPIVSNYIPLILLAAMIVFSIALSVRKGIGRILLREIRKSALSMVPGVLGGIVGIITYCYGIRTIHGVIYELKEWYVTGEPNLTLFYLLISMTSLYYLLLVNTHIVKIRRYVRENPGGPLIIMFMMFLIAAAIELAKGLETIANRCAEIAYYYLVAGVLAQLITTIREERRSKKTTP
;
A
#
# COMPACT_ATOMS: atom_id res chain seq x y z
N MET A 1 -30.63 14.57 -0.95
CA MET A 1 -29.76 13.84 0.00
C MET A 1 -29.18 12.56 -0.61
N VAL A 2 -29.99 11.66 -1.19
CA VAL A 2 -29.52 10.41 -1.86
C VAL A 2 -28.47 10.69 -2.96
N LEU A 3 -28.79 11.55 -3.95
CA LEU A 3 -27.84 11.91 -5.01
C LEU A 3 -26.51 12.50 -4.50
N GLN A 4 -26.51 13.21 -3.35
CA GLN A 4 -25.29 13.82 -2.81
C GLN A 4 -24.33 12.78 -2.23
N VAL A 5 -24.87 11.71 -1.62
CA VAL A 5 -24.10 10.59 -1.06
C VAL A 5 -23.44 9.80 -2.18
N ASP A 6 -24.13 9.64 -3.32
CA ASP A 6 -23.62 8.88 -4.47
C ASP A 6 -22.38 9.53 -5.11
N TYR A 7 -22.35 10.86 -5.29
CA TYR A 7 -21.17 11.56 -5.85
C TYR A 7 -19.93 11.46 -4.96
N VAL A 8 -20.11 11.55 -3.65
CA VAL A 8 -19.01 11.45 -2.68
C VAL A 8 -18.45 10.02 -2.67
N LYS A 9 -19.33 9.01 -2.69
CA LYS A 9 -18.94 7.60 -2.79
C LYS A 9 -18.21 7.31 -4.11
N LEU A 10 -18.71 7.82 -5.23
CA LEU A 10 -18.09 7.68 -6.54
C LEU A 10 -16.68 8.30 -6.56
N THR A 11 -16.53 9.53 -6.08
CA THR A 11 -15.23 10.22 -6.05
C THR A 11 -14.22 9.46 -5.19
N LYS A 12 -14.64 8.96 -4.02
CA LYS A 12 -13.78 8.12 -3.17
C LYS A 12 -13.36 6.83 -3.87
N MET A 13 -14.27 6.16 -4.56
CA MET A 13 -13.99 4.95 -5.32
C MET A 13 -12.97 5.22 -6.44
N LEU A 14 -13.11 6.32 -7.17
CA LEU A 14 -12.18 6.72 -8.22
C LEU A 14 -10.78 7.01 -7.67
N ILE A 15 -10.65 7.68 -6.51
CA ILE A 15 -9.36 7.91 -5.86
C ILE A 15 -8.69 6.57 -5.49
N VAL A 16 -9.43 5.64 -4.88
CA VAL A 16 -8.88 4.31 -4.55
C VAL A 16 -8.44 3.60 -5.82
N LEU A 17 -9.22 3.67 -6.90
CA LEU A 17 -8.88 3.03 -8.17
C LEU A 17 -7.61 3.61 -8.81
N VAL A 18 -7.43 4.94 -8.80
CA VAL A 18 -6.20 5.60 -9.29
C VAL A 18 -4.98 5.18 -8.48
N VAL A 19 -5.13 5.16 -7.16
CA VAL A 19 -4.04 4.80 -6.24
C VAL A 19 -3.64 3.34 -6.43
N THR A 20 -4.61 2.43 -6.56
CA THR A 20 -4.34 1.03 -6.86
C THR A 20 -3.71 0.88 -8.25
N TYR A 21 -4.26 1.55 -9.27
CA TYR A 21 -3.74 1.44 -10.65
C TYR A 21 -2.29 1.92 -10.75
N SER A 22 -1.95 3.04 -10.10
CA SER A 22 -0.56 3.54 -10.10
C SER A 22 0.43 2.57 -9.45
N ALA A 23 0.01 1.79 -8.43
CA ALA A 23 0.84 0.74 -7.84
C ALA A 23 1.10 -0.43 -8.82
N PHE A 24 0.19 -0.70 -9.76
CA PHE A 24 0.32 -1.74 -10.78
C PHE A 24 0.86 -1.24 -12.12
N LEU A 25 1.24 0.03 -12.23
CA LEU A 25 1.67 0.66 -13.48
C LEU A 25 2.84 -0.07 -14.18
N PRO A 26 3.91 -0.51 -13.48
CA PRO A 26 5.01 -1.29 -14.09
C PRO A 26 4.56 -2.61 -14.74
N ILE A 27 3.51 -3.24 -14.19
CA ILE A 27 3.00 -4.54 -14.66
C ILE A 27 2.08 -4.33 -15.86
N VAL A 28 1.16 -3.36 -15.78
CA VAL A 28 0.16 -3.10 -16.83
C VAL A 28 0.78 -2.38 -18.03
N SER A 29 1.93 -1.70 -17.85
CA SER A 29 2.68 -1.01 -18.91
C SER A 29 1.94 0.13 -19.61
N ASN A 30 0.71 0.44 -19.21
CA ASN A 30 -0.16 1.37 -19.93
C ASN A 30 -0.53 2.58 -19.07
N TYR A 31 -0.18 3.78 -19.53
CA TYR A 31 -0.50 5.03 -18.85
C TYR A 31 -1.89 5.60 -19.24
N ILE A 32 -2.51 5.13 -20.32
CA ILE A 32 -3.79 5.64 -20.81
C ILE A 32 -4.89 5.50 -19.73
N PRO A 33 -5.08 4.33 -19.08
CA PRO A 33 -6.12 4.21 -18.06
C PRO A 33 -5.84 5.10 -16.84
N LEU A 34 -4.58 5.32 -16.48
CA LEU A 34 -4.21 6.23 -15.39
C LEU A 34 -4.64 7.67 -15.70
N ILE A 35 -4.39 8.15 -16.92
CA ILE A 35 -4.80 9.48 -17.36
C ILE A 35 -6.32 9.60 -17.39
N LEU A 36 -7.02 8.59 -17.93
CA LEU A 36 -8.48 8.57 -17.96
C LEU A 36 -9.08 8.63 -16.55
N LEU A 37 -8.57 7.82 -15.62
CA LEU A 37 -9.03 7.82 -14.24
C LEU A 37 -8.74 9.15 -13.53
N ALA A 38 -7.58 9.77 -13.79
CA ALA A 38 -7.27 11.09 -13.26
C ALA A 38 -8.24 12.16 -13.79
N ALA A 39 -8.56 12.12 -15.09
CA ALA A 39 -9.55 13.01 -15.70
C ALA A 39 -10.95 12.81 -15.08
N MET A 40 -11.35 11.56 -14.81
CA MET A 40 -12.61 11.25 -14.15
C MET A 40 -12.68 11.80 -12.71
N ILE A 41 -11.58 11.80 -11.96
CA ILE A 41 -11.51 12.43 -10.63
C ILE A 41 -11.70 13.95 -10.75
N VAL A 42 -10.98 14.60 -11.67
CA VAL A 42 -11.11 16.05 -11.88
C VAL A 42 -12.55 16.41 -12.23
N PHE A 43 -13.17 15.63 -13.12
CA PHE A 43 -14.56 15.79 -13.50
C PHE A 43 -15.52 15.58 -12.31
N SER A 44 -15.32 14.56 -11.48
CA SER A 44 -16.18 14.29 -10.32
C SER A 44 -16.06 15.38 -9.25
N ILE A 45 -14.86 15.94 -9.05
CA ILE A 45 -14.62 17.08 -8.15
C ILE A 45 -15.31 18.33 -8.70
N ALA A 46 -15.17 18.63 -9.99
CA ALA A 46 -15.81 19.79 -10.62
C ALA A 46 -17.34 19.75 -10.50
N LEU A 47 -17.94 18.58 -10.73
CA LEU A 47 -19.38 18.36 -10.52
C LEU A 47 -19.79 18.56 -9.05
N SER A 48 -18.96 18.09 -8.11
CA SER A 48 -19.22 18.22 -6.67
C SER A 48 -19.18 19.69 -6.21
N VAL A 49 -18.26 20.49 -6.78
CA VAL A 49 -18.18 21.95 -6.52
C VAL A 49 -19.38 22.66 -7.12
N ARG A 50 -19.74 22.38 -8.38
CA ARG A 50 -20.90 23.00 -9.07
C ARG A 50 -22.21 22.75 -8.34
N LYS A 51 -22.37 21.59 -7.70
CA LYS A 51 -23.56 21.24 -6.90
C LYS A 51 -23.52 21.74 -5.45
N GLY A 52 -22.49 22.49 -5.05
CA GLY A 52 -22.35 23.04 -3.69
C GLY A 52 -21.96 22.00 -2.62
N ILE A 53 -21.54 20.79 -3.01
CA ILE A 53 -21.24 19.66 -2.12
C ILE A 53 -19.76 19.62 -1.71
N GLY A 54 -18.92 20.53 -2.25
CA GLY A 54 -17.46 20.51 -2.06
C GLY A 54 -16.98 20.40 -0.61
N ARG A 55 -17.65 21.05 0.35
CA ARG A 55 -17.29 20.95 1.79
C ARG A 55 -17.52 19.56 2.37
N ILE A 56 -18.58 18.86 1.93
CA ILE A 56 -18.89 17.48 2.37
C ILE A 56 -17.85 16.52 1.79
N LEU A 57 -17.52 16.69 0.50
CA LEU A 57 -16.48 15.90 -0.16
C LEU A 57 -15.13 16.06 0.54
N LEU A 58 -14.72 17.29 0.85
CA LEU A 58 -13.45 17.58 1.53
C LEU A 58 -13.38 16.90 2.90
N ARG A 59 -14.50 16.92 3.65
CA ARG A 59 -14.61 16.28 4.96
C ARG A 59 -14.46 14.76 4.84
N GLU A 60 -15.08 14.14 3.84
CA GLU A 60 -15.04 12.68 3.65
C GLU A 60 -13.65 12.22 3.15
N ILE A 61 -13.03 12.96 2.23
CA ILE A 61 -11.65 12.71 1.78
C ILE A 61 -10.70 12.82 2.97
N ARG A 62 -10.81 13.88 3.78
CA ARG A 62 -9.96 14.05 4.98
C ARG A 62 -10.13 12.92 5.97
N LYS A 63 -11.35 12.41 6.16
CA LYS A 63 -11.63 11.26 7.02
C LYS A 63 -10.99 9.97 6.48
N SER A 64 -10.94 9.82 5.16
CA SER A 64 -10.37 8.67 4.45
C SER A 64 -8.86 8.79 4.14
N ALA A 65 -8.25 9.95 4.37
CA ALA A 65 -6.86 10.21 3.98
C ALA A 65 -5.88 9.24 4.65
N LEU A 66 -6.05 8.98 5.95
CA LEU A 66 -5.16 8.08 6.70
C LEU A 66 -5.21 6.64 6.15
N SER A 67 -6.39 6.17 5.73
CA SER A 67 -6.56 4.84 5.13
C SER A 67 -5.98 4.71 3.73
N MET A 68 -5.75 5.84 3.04
CA MET A 68 -5.20 5.87 1.68
C MET A 68 -3.67 5.95 1.66
N VAL A 69 -3.02 6.29 2.78
CA VAL A 69 -1.55 6.46 2.86
C VAL A 69 -0.79 5.24 2.32
N PRO A 70 -1.09 3.98 2.71
CA PRO A 70 -0.37 2.82 2.18
C PRO A 70 -0.55 2.69 0.67
N GLY A 71 -1.78 2.94 0.18
CA GLY A 71 -2.10 3.01 -1.23
C GLY A 71 -1.20 4.00 -1.97
N VAL A 72 -1.15 5.24 -1.49
CA VAL A 72 -0.39 6.33 -2.13
C VAL A 72 1.10 6.01 -2.17
N LEU A 73 1.66 5.41 -1.10
CA LEU A 73 3.05 4.94 -1.10
C LEU A 73 3.29 3.89 -2.19
N GLY A 74 2.40 2.91 -2.33
CA GLY A 74 2.45 1.92 -3.41
C GLY A 74 2.39 2.56 -4.80
N GLY A 75 1.50 3.55 -4.97
CA GLY A 75 1.37 4.30 -6.22
C GLY A 75 2.61 5.11 -6.59
N ILE A 76 3.21 5.81 -5.62
CA ILE A 76 4.45 6.58 -5.83
C ILE A 76 5.58 5.65 -6.25
N VAL A 77 5.78 4.53 -5.54
CA VAL A 77 6.84 3.57 -5.86
C VAL A 77 6.60 2.92 -7.23
N GLY A 78 5.34 2.61 -7.58
CA GLY A 78 4.99 2.12 -8.92
C GLY A 78 5.33 3.11 -10.03
N ILE A 79 5.04 4.40 -9.84
CA ILE A 79 5.38 5.46 -10.80
C ILE A 79 6.91 5.62 -10.90
N ILE A 80 7.63 5.66 -9.78
CA ILE A 80 9.10 5.73 -9.77
C ILE A 80 9.68 4.57 -10.57
N THR A 81 9.26 3.34 -10.28
CA THR A 81 9.75 2.13 -10.94
C THR A 81 9.51 2.17 -12.46
N TYR A 82 8.33 2.66 -12.86
CA TYR A 82 8.00 2.87 -14.27
C TYR A 82 8.92 3.92 -14.95
N CYS A 83 9.21 5.02 -14.25
CA CYS A 83 10.11 6.08 -14.72
C CYS A 83 11.56 5.58 -14.87
N TYR A 84 12.03 4.70 -14.00
CA TYR A 84 13.36 4.08 -14.06
C TYR A 84 13.53 3.04 -15.20
N GLY A 85 12.47 2.75 -15.96
CA GLY A 85 12.56 1.93 -17.17
C GLY A 85 12.01 0.51 -17.03
N ILE A 86 11.62 0.10 -15.82
CA ILE A 86 10.94 -1.18 -15.58
C ILE A 86 9.47 -1.03 -15.96
N ARG A 87 9.19 -1.19 -17.26
CA ARG A 87 7.87 -0.90 -17.85
C ARG A 87 7.09 -2.14 -18.21
N THR A 88 7.68 -3.33 -18.14
CA THR A 88 7.04 -4.57 -18.60
C THR A 88 7.21 -5.69 -17.58
N ILE A 89 6.32 -6.67 -17.65
CA ILE A 89 6.41 -7.90 -16.85
C ILE A 89 7.76 -8.60 -17.08
N HIS A 90 8.28 -8.58 -18.31
CA HIS A 90 9.61 -9.15 -18.60
C HIS A 90 10.74 -8.41 -17.87
N GLY A 91 10.70 -7.07 -17.83
CA GLY A 91 11.67 -6.28 -17.06
C GLY A 91 11.59 -6.60 -15.57
N VAL A 92 10.38 -6.70 -15.02
CA VAL A 92 10.16 -7.10 -13.62
C VAL A 92 10.75 -8.49 -13.34
N ILE A 93 10.49 -9.48 -14.21
CA ILE A 93 11.01 -10.85 -14.02
C ILE A 93 12.53 -10.88 -14.14
N TYR A 94 13.11 -10.16 -15.10
CA TYR A 94 14.56 -10.12 -15.32
C TYR A 94 15.28 -9.58 -14.08
N GLU A 95 14.84 -8.42 -13.60
CA GLU A 95 15.38 -7.79 -12.39
C GLU A 95 15.16 -8.68 -11.16
N LEU A 96 13.97 -9.27 -11.00
CA LEU A 96 13.72 -10.15 -9.86
C LEU A 96 14.61 -11.40 -9.90
N LYS A 97 14.90 -11.93 -11.09
CA LYS A 97 15.87 -13.02 -11.29
C LYS A 97 17.28 -12.58 -10.91
N GLU A 98 17.67 -11.37 -11.27
CA GLU A 98 18.97 -10.82 -10.90
C GLU A 98 19.14 -10.71 -9.38
N TRP A 99 18.12 -10.20 -8.66
CA TRP A 99 18.10 -10.25 -7.19
C TRP A 99 18.19 -11.68 -6.66
N TYR A 100 17.44 -12.62 -7.24
CA TYR A 100 17.46 -14.01 -6.80
C TYR A 100 18.87 -14.62 -6.89
N VAL A 101 19.60 -14.34 -7.97
CA VAL A 101 20.95 -14.87 -8.24
C VAL A 101 22.02 -14.14 -7.42
N THR A 102 22.02 -12.81 -7.43
CA THR A 102 23.07 -11.98 -6.79
C THR A 102 22.86 -11.84 -5.28
N GLY A 103 21.60 -11.74 -4.86
CA GLY A 103 21.20 -11.35 -3.52
C GLY A 103 21.30 -9.88 -3.21
N GLU A 104 21.60 -9.05 -4.20
CA GLU A 104 21.60 -7.62 -4.03
C GLU A 104 20.18 -7.09 -4.21
N PRO A 105 19.62 -6.35 -3.22
CA PRO A 105 18.28 -5.83 -3.32
C PRO A 105 18.21 -4.76 -4.41
N ASN A 106 17.35 -4.97 -5.40
CA ASN A 106 17.13 -4.02 -6.49
C ASN A 106 15.81 -3.26 -6.34
N LEU A 107 15.62 -2.25 -7.20
CA LEU A 107 14.43 -1.41 -7.21
C LEU A 107 13.14 -2.23 -7.40
N THR A 108 13.21 -3.28 -8.22
CA THR A 108 12.07 -4.17 -8.52
C THR A 108 11.60 -4.94 -7.28
N LEU A 109 12.52 -5.42 -6.45
CA LEU A 109 12.18 -6.06 -5.19
C LEU A 109 11.44 -5.10 -4.26
N PHE A 110 11.99 -3.90 -4.04
CA PHE A 110 11.34 -2.89 -3.20
C PHE A 110 9.98 -2.47 -3.75
N TYR A 111 9.86 -2.32 -5.07
CA TYR A 111 8.59 -2.09 -5.75
C TYR A 111 7.56 -3.18 -5.44
N LEU A 112 7.92 -4.45 -5.61
CA LEU A 112 7.02 -5.57 -5.37
C LEU A 112 6.61 -5.65 -3.90
N LEU A 113 7.56 -5.51 -2.97
CA LEU A 113 7.26 -5.55 -1.54
C LEU A 113 6.33 -4.40 -1.14
N ILE A 114 6.61 -3.17 -1.55
CA ILE A 114 5.80 -2.00 -1.16
C ILE A 114 4.41 -2.04 -1.82
N SER A 115 4.31 -2.43 -3.09
CA SER A 115 3.03 -2.55 -3.80
C SER A 115 2.15 -3.67 -3.24
N MET A 116 2.71 -4.85 -2.96
CA MET A 116 1.97 -5.96 -2.36
C MET A 116 1.53 -5.63 -0.93
N THR A 117 2.40 -5.00 -0.14
CA THR A 117 2.07 -4.52 1.20
C THR A 117 0.97 -3.46 1.13
N SER A 118 1.08 -2.50 0.22
CA SER A 118 0.08 -1.46 -0.01
C SER A 118 -1.30 -2.05 -0.30
N LEU A 119 -1.37 -3.03 -1.21
CA LEU A 119 -2.61 -3.75 -1.52
C LEU A 119 -3.16 -4.48 -0.28
N TYR A 120 -2.30 -5.19 0.44
CA TYR A 120 -2.67 -5.90 1.66
C TYR A 120 -3.30 -4.96 2.71
N TYR A 121 -2.68 -3.80 2.97
CA TYR A 121 -3.25 -2.79 3.88
C TYR A 121 -4.58 -2.23 3.38
N LEU A 122 -4.70 -1.95 2.07
CA LEU A 122 -5.96 -1.48 1.49
C LEU A 122 -7.08 -2.51 1.66
N LEU A 123 -6.80 -3.80 1.47
CA LEU A 123 -7.77 -4.87 1.70
C LEU A 123 -8.19 -4.94 3.17
N LEU A 124 -7.23 -4.90 4.10
CA LEU A 124 -7.53 -4.97 5.52
C LEU A 124 -8.32 -3.77 6.04
N VAL A 125 -8.06 -2.56 5.53
CA VAL A 125 -8.77 -1.36 5.99
C VAL A 125 -10.18 -1.27 5.39
N ASN A 126 -10.39 -1.81 4.18
CA ASN A 126 -11.69 -1.82 3.51
C ASN A 126 -12.55 -3.05 3.84
N THR A 127 -12.06 -3.99 4.66
CA THR A 127 -12.85 -5.16 5.07
C THR A 127 -14.09 -4.78 5.89
N HIS A 128 -15.15 -5.57 5.76
CA HIS A 128 -16.37 -5.43 6.55
C HIS A 128 -16.20 -5.95 7.99
N ILE A 129 -15.12 -6.67 8.29
CA ILE A 129 -14.84 -7.24 9.61
C ILE A 129 -14.31 -6.15 10.55
N VAL A 130 -15.18 -5.67 11.44
CA VAL A 130 -14.87 -4.55 12.36
C VAL A 130 -13.65 -4.83 13.24
N LYS A 131 -13.46 -6.07 13.71
CA LYS A 131 -12.32 -6.47 14.56
C LYS A 131 -10.98 -6.28 13.85
N ILE A 132 -10.88 -6.73 12.59
CA ILE A 132 -9.65 -6.61 11.78
C ILE A 132 -9.34 -5.13 11.53
N ARG A 133 -10.34 -4.37 11.09
CA ARG A 133 -10.18 -2.93 10.84
C ARG A 133 -9.72 -2.18 12.09
N ARG A 134 -10.24 -2.56 13.26
CA ARG A 134 -9.83 -1.99 14.55
C ARG A 134 -8.38 -2.36 14.88
N TYR A 135 -8.01 -3.63 14.73
CA TYR A 135 -6.65 -4.11 14.96
C TYR A 135 -5.61 -3.35 14.14
N VAL A 136 -5.82 -3.20 12.82
CA VAL A 136 -4.90 -2.49 11.93
C VAL A 136 -4.75 -1.01 12.29
N ARG A 137 -5.83 -0.41 12.78
CA ARG A 137 -5.85 1.00 13.18
C ARG A 137 -5.11 1.25 14.49
N GLU A 138 -5.24 0.33 15.44
CA GLU A 138 -4.57 0.38 16.74
C GLU A 138 -3.11 -0.03 16.63
N ASN A 139 -2.79 -1.00 15.76
CA ASN A 139 -1.45 -1.54 15.59
C ASN A 139 -1.06 -1.54 14.10
N PRO A 140 -0.60 -0.40 13.57
CA PRO A 140 -0.21 -0.34 12.16
C PRO A 140 1.00 -1.22 11.86
N GLY A 141 1.87 -1.53 12.83
CA GLY A 141 2.99 -2.47 12.64
C GLY A 141 2.60 -3.95 12.67
N GLY A 142 1.44 -4.29 13.25
CA GLY A 142 0.98 -5.67 13.42
C GLY A 142 0.88 -6.47 12.12
N PRO A 143 0.21 -5.95 11.06
CA PRO A 143 0.10 -6.65 9.78
C PRO A 143 1.46 -6.96 9.12
N LEU A 144 2.46 -6.07 9.26
CA LEU A 144 3.82 -6.32 8.75
C LEU A 144 4.51 -7.45 9.52
N ILE A 145 4.36 -7.48 10.84
CA ILE A 145 4.92 -8.55 11.69
C ILE A 145 4.25 -9.90 11.36
N ILE A 146 2.95 -9.91 11.03
CA ILE A 146 2.27 -11.12 10.55
C ILE A 146 2.90 -11.61 9.24
N MET A 147 3.15 -10.72 8.28
CA MET A 147 3.82 -11.09 7.03
C MET A 147 5.23 -11.64 7.29
N PHE A 148 6.00 -11.02 8.18
CA PHE A 148 7.29 -11.54 8.64
C PHE A 148 7.18 -12.98 9.16
N MET A 149 6.24 -13.26 10.07
CA MET A 149 6.04 -14.60 10.62
C MET A 149 5.70 -15.61 9.53
N MET A 150 4.83 -15.24 8.58
CA MET A 150 4.46 -16.10 7.45
C MET A 150 5.67 -16.45 6.56
N PHE A 151 6.53 -15.47 6.27
CA PHE A 151 7.74 -15.71 5.48
C PHE A 151 8.80 -16.56 6.22
N LEU A 152 8.92 -16.43 7.55
CA LEU A 152 9.78 -17.33 8.32
C LEU A 152 9.29 -18.77 8.34
N ILE A 153 7.98 -18.98 8.45
CA ILE A 153 7.40 -20.32 8.35
C ILE A 153 7.66 -20.89 6.96
N ALA A 154 7.48 -20.10 5.89
CA ALA A 154 7.82 -20.50 4.53
C ALA A 154 9.31 -20.86 4.39
N ALA A 155 10.21 -20.03 4.92
CA ALA A 155 11.65 -20.30 4.91
C ALA A 155 11.99 -21.62 5.60
N ALA A 156 11.39 -21.89 6.77
CA ALA A 156 11.60 -23.14 7.49
C ALA A 156 11.11 -24.37 6.72
N ILE A 157 9.95 -24.27 6.05
CA ILE A 157 9.41 -25.34 5.20
C ILE A 157 10.35 -25.62 4.01
N GLU A 158 10.83 -24.58 3.33
CA GLU A 158 11.75 -24.73 2.20
C GLU A 158 13.12 -25.28 2.64
N LEU A 159 13.60 -24.87 3.81
CA LEU A 159 14.82 -25.42 4.39
C LEU A 159 14.67 -26.92 4.72
N ALA A 160 13.51 -27.34 5.25
CA ALA A 160 13.21 -28.75 5.53
C ALA A 160 13.15 -29.61 4.25
N LYS A 161 12.87 -29.03 3.08
CA LYS A 161 12.93 -29.70 1.78
C LYS A 161 14.35 -29.76 1.18
N GLY A 162 15.34 -29.16 1.84
CA GLY A 162 16.71 -29.03 1.33
C GLY A 162 16.88 -27.89 0.31
N LEU A 163 15.92 -26.98 0.19
CA LEU A 163 15.96 -25.86 -0.76
C LEU A 163 16.55 -24.61 -0.09
N GLU A 164 17.83 -24.68 0.30
CA GLU A 164 18.53 -23.65 1.08
C GLU A 164 18.48 -22.26 0.43
N THR A 165 18.67 -22.16 -0.89
CA THR A 165 18.64 -20.88 -1.61
C THR A 165 17.29 -20.18 -1.47
N ILE A 166 16.19 -20.92 -1.60
CA ILE A 166 14.83 -20.36 -1.50
C ILE A 166 14.55 -19.97 -0.04
N ALA A 167 14.93 -20.82 0.91
CA ALA A 167 14.79 -20.54 2.33
C ALA A 167 15.50 -19.23 2.73
N ASN A 168 16.73 -19.03 2.25
CA ASN A 168 17.50 -17.82 2.54
C ASN A 168 16.82 -16.57 1.96
N ARG A 169 16.30 -16.64 0.73
CA ARG A 169 15.55 -15.53 0.10
C ARG A 169 14.24 -15.22 0.84
N CYS A 170 13.53 -16.24 1.31
CA CYS A 170 12.35 -16.03 2.16
C CYS A 170 12.72 -15.36 3.49
N ALA A 171 13.84 -15.74 4.10
CA ALA A 171 14.31 -15.13 5.34
C ALA A 171 14.74 -13.66 5.14
N GLU A 172 15.37 -13.34 4.00
CA GLU A 172 15.73 -11.97 3.62
C GLU A 172 14.48 -11.09 3.46
N ILE A 173 13.45 -11.58 2.77
CA ILE A 173 12.16 -10.90 2.67
C ILE A 173 11.52 -10.73 4.05
N ALA A 174 11.56 -11.77 4.89
CA ALA A 174 11.04 -11.72 6.26
C ALA A 174 11.73 -10.58 7.04
N TYR A 175 13.04 -10.47 6.94
CA TYR A 175 13.82 -9.41 7.59
C TYR A 175 13.32 -8.01 7.21
N TYR A 176 13.05 -7.75 5.93
CA TYR A 176 12.50 -6.46 5.50
C TYR A 176 11.14 -6.16 6.13
N TYR A 177 10.24 -7.16 6.21
CA TYR A 177 8.95 -7.01 6.87
C TYR A 177 9.07 -6.77 8.38
N LEU A 178 10.03 -7.42 9.05
CA LEU A 178 10.29 -7.21 10.48
C LEU A 178 10.74 -5.78 10.75
N VAL A 179 11.75 -5.29 10.01
CA VAL A 179 12.27 -3.94 10.17
C VAL A 179 11.17 -2.90 9.94
N ALA A 180 10.41 -3.05 8.86
CA ALA A 180 9.28 -2.15 8.56
C ALA A 180 8.20 -2.20 9.66
N GLY A 181 7.84 -3.39 10.14
CA GLY A 181 6.82 -3.58 11.18
C GLY A 181 7.21 -2.98 12.52
N VAL A 182 8.45 -3.20 12.96
CA VAL A 182 8.99 -2.64 14.20
C VAL A 182 9.09 -1.12 14.12
N LEU A 183 9.56 -0.56 12.99
CA LEU A 183 9.61 0.89 12.80
C LEU A 183 8.21 1.53 12.83
N ALA A 184 7.23 0.91 12.17
CA ALA A 184 5.85 1.39 12.19
C ALA A 184 5.24 1.36 13.61
N GLN A 185 5.52 0.31 14.37
CA GLN A 185 5.08 0.19 15.76
C GLN A 185 5.75 1.25 16.64
N LEU A 186 7.06 1.43 16.51
CA LEU A 186 7.85 2.41 17.27
C LEU A 186 7.35 3.85 17.04
N ILE A 187 7.13 4.24 15.78
CA ILE A 187 6.59 5.57 15.43
C ILE A 187 5.23 5.80 16.11
N THR A 188 4.41 4.76 16.17
CA THR A 188 3.07 4.83 16.79
C THR A 188 3.18 5.02 18.30
N THR A 189 4.02 4.22 18.98
CA THR A 189 4.27 4.34 20.41
C THR A 189 4.80 5.72 20.79
N ILE A 190 5.81 6.24 20.06
CA ILE A 190 6.36 7.59 20.32
C ILE A 190 5.28 8.66 20.17
N ARG A 191 4.39 8.52 19.18
CA ARG A 191 3.30 9.48 18.94
C ARG A 191 2.26 9.45 20.06
N GLU A 192 1.96 8.28 20.60
CA GLU A 192 1.00 8.10 21.70
C GLU A 192 1.54 8.69 23.00
N GLU A 193 2.80 8.42 23.35
CA GLU A 193 3.45 9.00 24.53
C GLU A 193 3.46 10.54 24.49
N ARG A 194 3.82 11.12 23.33
CA ARG A 194 3.82 12.59 23.14
C ARG A 194 2.43 13.20 23.31
N ARG A 195 1.37 12.47 22.94
CA ARG A 195 -0.02 12.92 23.15
C ARG A 195 -0.40 12.86 24.62
N SER A 196 -0.08 11.76 25.31
CA SER A 196 -0.37 11.57 26.74
C SER A 196 0.23 12.70 27.59
N LYS A 197 1.51 13.05 27.36
CA LYS A 197 2.20 14.17 28.05
C LYS A 197 1.60 15.56 27.79
N LYS A 198 0.85 15.76 26.69
CA LYS A 198 0.26 17.06 26.34
C LYS A 198 -1.15 17.25 26.94
N THR A 199 -1.74 16.17 27.45
CA THR A 199 -3.06 16.14 28.10
C THR A 199 -2.99 16.11 29.62
N THR A 200 -1.79 16.06 30.20
CA THR A 200 -1.56 16.27 31.63
C THR A 200 -1.30 17.77 31.83
N PRO A 201 -2.10 18.48 32.67
CA PRO A 201 -1.94 19.91 32.93
C PRO A 201 -0.63 20.24 33.63
#